data_AF-A0A846U6Y2-F1
#
_entry.id   AF-A0A846U6Y2-F1
#
_cell.length_a   1.000
_cell.length_b   1.000
_cell.length_c   1.000
_cell.angle_alpha   90.00
_cell.angle_beta   90.00
_cell.angle_gamma   90.00
#
_symmetry.space_group_name_H-M   'P 1'
#
loop_
_entity.id
_entity.type
_entity.pdbx_description
1 polymer ?
#
loop_
_entity_poly.entity_id
_entity_poly.type
_entity_poly.pdbx_seq_one_letter_code
_entity_poly.pdbx_strand_id
1 'polypeptide(L)'
;MKRPTRALLIAALVLPLLQACGGNSEEDQGSVRLVNATTDFALLDAYRDDSGMVNSVAAGSASGYANLDEDDYTFKISQTGSGVTAASVGASVSAGSHYALLAYASGSALQVSYLTEDEGDPNSGQAKLRFMNTAGLEAGAVDVYVGHAECNALGTTAVAAASALSTSTPLAPTGYTAFAAGTYHVCVTSTGNKTDVRMDIPALTLGDKQISTLVLTRSSGGVLVNGLVVNQQGAVTPSANLSTRVRVVANTSVATDMVNVVVNGTTVGSNLSAGTISNYRAVKAGTLAVTVNGAAVNIGTATAPSGGDLTLLLTGDVASPTLSVITDDNTPSTSVSQPVKLRLVNGVNGLPGSATLTLDGEVIGDDVTFGAASMPATVAASESLAAIVASSGSTLLWQVDKQLLSSGKVYTLFLLGNTTTVNSASRLRTDR
;
A
#
# COMPACT_ATOMS: atom_id res chain seq x y z
N MET A 1 -36.41 80.91 34.11
CA MET A 1 -34.95 80.61 34.11
C MET A 1 -34.62 79.77 32.89
N LYS A 2 -33.58 80.21 32.18
CA LYS A 2 -32.77 79.53 31.14
C LYS A 2 -33.43 79.17 29.80
N ARG A 3 -32.65 79.52 28.78
CA ARG A 3 -32.85 79.59 27.33
C ARG A 3 -32.20 78.35 26.66
N PRO A 4 -32.20 78.20 25.33
CA PRO A 4 -32.50 76.98 24.58
C PRO A 4 -31.25 76.22 24.11
N THR A 5 -31.43 75.09 23.43
CA THR A 5 -30.36 74.50 22.59
C THR A 5 -30.96 73.89 21.33
N ARG A 6 -30.67 74.53 20.19
CA ARG A 6 -30.75 73.93 18.85
C ARG A 6 -29.53 73.02 18.69
N ALA A 7 -29.71 71.85 18.07
CA ALA A 7 -28.62 71.10 17.46
C ALA A 7 -29.02 70.70 16.03
N LEU A 8 -28.01 70.76 15.18
CA LEU A 8 -27.97 70.85 13.72
C LEU A 8 -27.30 69.56 13.18
N LEU A 9 -27.45 69.28 11.87
CA LEU A 9 -26.61 68.39 11.03
C LEU A 9 -26.83 66.85 11.23
N ILE A 10 -26.84 65.96 10.22
CA ILE A 10 -26.12 65.88 8.93
C ILE A 10 -27.00 65.12 7.91
N ALA A 11 -27.07 65.62 6.67
CA ALA A 11 -27.60 64.88 5.52
C ALA A 11 -26.51 63.93 4.98
N ALA A 12 -26.77 62.62 5.02
CA ALA A 12 -25.88 61.60 4.44
C ALA A 12 -26.22 61.41 2.96
N LEU A 13 -25.21 61.69 2.12
CA LEU A 13 -25.19 61.51 0.68
C LEU A 13 -25.12 60.00 0.38
N VAL A 14 -26.16 59.43 -0.25
CA VAL A 14 -26.17 58.04 -0.70
C VAL A 14 -25.46 57.97 -2.05
N LEU A 15 -24.25 57.41 -2.06
CA LEU A 15 -23.57 56.96 -3.28
C LEU A 15 -24.01 55.52 -3.58
N PRO A 16 -24.46 55.19 -4.82
CA PRO A 16 -24.71 53.82 -5.20
C PRO A 16 -23.36 53.11 -5.38
N LEU A 17 -23.05 52.18 -4.50
CA LEU A 17 -22.03 51.17 -4.75
C LEU A 17 -22.52 50.35 -5.95
N LEU A 18 -21.85 50.47 -7.09
CA LEU A 18 -21.93 49.48 -8.15
C LEU A 18 -21.43 48.15 -7.57
N GLN A 19 -22.38 47.30 -7.19
CA GLN A 19 -22.16 45.86 -7.06
C GLN A 19 -21.81 45.35 -8.45
N ALA A 20 -20.51 45.15 -8.72
CA ALA A 20 -20.06 44.33 -9.82
C ALA A 20 -20.43 42.87 -9.48
N CYS A 21 -21.66 42.49 -9.83
CA CYS A 21 -22.07 41.10 -9.93
C CYS A 21 -21.45 40.56 -11.23
N GLY A 22 -20.19 40.11 -11.15
CA GLY A 22 -19.60 39.27 -12.18
C GLY A 22 -20.20 37.87 -12.02
N GLY A 23 -21.28 37.60 -12.76
CA GLY A 23 -21.81 36.26 -12.88
C GLY A 23 -20.92 35.49 -13.83
N ASN A 24 -19.97 34.71 -13.31
CA ASN A 24 -19.41 33.61 -14.09
C ASN A 24 -20.53 32.58 -14.25
N SER A 25 -21.02 32.45 -15.49
CA SER A 25 -21.79 31.29 -15.90
C SER A 25 -20.93 30.04 -15.70
N GLU A 26 -21.55 28.91 -15.33
CA GLU A 26 -20.85 27.61 -15.24
C GLU A 26 -20.15 27.22 -16.55
N GLU A 27 -20.51 27.86 -17.67
CA GLU A 27 -19.92 27.70 -19.00
C GLU A 27 -18.46 28.19 -19.10
N ASP A 28 -18.00 29.06 -18.19
CA ASP A 28 -16.63 29.61 -18.20
C ASP A 28 -15.69 28.93 -17.19
N GLN A 29 -16.13 27.83 -16.57
CA GLN A 29 -15.39 27.12 -15.52
C GLN A 29 -15.00 25.70 -15.96
N GLY A 30 -13.87 25.22 -15.45
CA GLY A 30 -13.50 23.81 -15.48
C GLY A 30 -13.81 23.12 -14.15
N SER A 31 -13.95 21.80 -14.16
CA SER A 31 -14.34 21.01 -12.99
C SER A 31 -13.18 20.13 -12.51
N VAL A 32 -12.77 20.28 -11.25
CA VAL A 32 -11.68 19.50 -10.64
C VAL A 32 -12.16 18.73 -9.41
N ARG A 33 -11.81 17.44 -9.31
CA ARG A 33 -12.05 16.63 -8.10
C ARG A 33 -10.78 16.02 -7.55
N LEU A 34 -10.77 15.72 -6.25
CA LEU A 34 -9.72 14.92 -5.61
C LEU A 34 -10.14 13.45 -5.56
N VAL A 35 -9.26 12.56 -6.01
CA VAL A 35 -9.36 11.11 -5.83
C VAL A 35 -8.29 10.67 -4.84
N ASN A 36 -8.69 10.12 -3.70
CA ASN A 36 -7.75 9.56 -2.72
C ASN A 36 -7.49 8.09 -3.02
N ALA A 37 -6.43 7.82 -3.78
CA ALA A 37 -5.94 6.48 -4.13
C ALA A 37 -4.85 5.97 -3.18
N THR A 38 -4.87 6.40 -1.93
CA THR A 38 -3.94 5.93 -0.89
C THR A 38 -4.59 4.86 -0.02
N THR A 39 -3.77 4.02 0.61
CA THR A 39 -4.16 3.17 1.75
C THR A 39 -3.65 3.69 3.08
N ASP A 40 -2.80 4.73 3.04
CA ASP A 40 -2.03 5.20 4.20
C ASP A 40 -2.62 6.45 4.83
N PHE A 41 -3.33 7.25 4.02
CA PHE A 41 -3.93 8.49 4.45
C PHE A 41 -5.44 8.35 4.40
N ALA A 42 -6.02 8.13 5.59
CA ALA A 42 -7.46 7.88 5.73
C ALA A 42 -8.32 9.02 5.17
N LEU A 43 -7.87 10.27 5.34
CA LEU A 43 -8.55 11.49 4.89
C LEU A 43 -7.54 12.48 4.31
N LEU A 44 -7.85 13.03 3.14
CA LEU A 44 -7.05 14.06 2.47
C LEU A 44 -7.89 15.32 2.20
N ASP A 45 -7.21 16.47 2.24
CA ASP A 45 -7.73 17.76 1.80
C ASP A 45 -6.97 18.23 0.55
N ALA A 46 -7.64 18.97 -0.33
CA ALA A 46 -7.02 19.64 -1.48
C ALA A 46 -7.26 21.14 -1.44
N TYR A 47 -6.27 21.88 -1.91
CA TYR A 47 -6.23 23.32 -2.03
C TYR A 47 -5.87 23.72 -3.46
N ARG A 48 -6.45 24.82 -3.93
CA ARG A 48 -6.00 25.54 -5.13
C ARG A 48 -5.17 26.73 -4.66
N ASP A 49 -3.90 26.74 -5.01
CA ASP A 49 -2.87 27.61 -4.44
C ASP A 49 -2.83 27.54 -2.92
N ASP A 50 -3.37 28.54 -2.22
CA ASP A 50 -3.48 28.58 -0.75
C ASP A 50 -4.93 28.58 -0.25
N SER A 51 -5.90 28.42 -1.16
CA SER A 51 -7.33 28.41 -0.86
C SER A 51 -7.89 26.99 -0.85
N GLY A 52 -8.75 26.67 0.13
CA GLY A 52 -9.38 25.35 0.23
C GLY A 52 -10.25 25.03 -1.00
N MET A 53 -10.11 23.80 -1.51
CA MET A 53 -10.90 23.28 -2.64
C MET A 53 -11.90 22.23 -2.17
N VAL A 54 -11.42 21.13 -1.59
CA VAL A 54 -12.24 20.04 -1.02
C VAL A 54 -11.55 19.48 0.23
N ASN A 55 -12.32 18.92 1.15
CA ASN A 55 -11.82 18.41 2.42
C ASN A 55 -12.38 17.02 2.77
N SER A 56 -11.65 16.31 3.64
CA SER A 56 -12.05 15.02 4.22
C SER A 56 -12.37 13.94 3.19
N VAL A 57 -11.61 13.87 2.10
CA VAL A 57 -11.78 12.84 1.07
C VAL A 57 -11.22 11.52 1.56
N ALA A 58 -12.10 10.55 1.77
CA ALA A 58 -11.76 9.25 2.33
C ALA A 58 -10.91 8.40 1.37
N ALA A 59 -10.02 7.59 1.92
CA ALA A 59 -9.25 6.59 1.17
C ALA A 59 -10.17 5.71 0.31
N GLY A 60 -9.81 5.51 -0.95
CA GLY A 60 -10.58 4.74 -1.91
C GLY A 60 -11.83 5.44 -2.46
N SER A 61 -11.94 6.76 -2.29
CA SER A 61 -13.09 7.55 -2.77
C SER A 61 -12.65 8.81 -3.53
N ALA A 62 -13.63 9.56 -4.05
CA ALA A 62 -13.44 10.87 -4.64
C ALA A 62 -14.35 11.92 -4.00
N SER A 63 -13.91 13.17 -4.04
CA SER A 63 -14.79 14.32 -3.77
C SER A 63 -15.82 14.51 -4.89
N GLY A 64 -16.78 15.39 -4.64
CA GLY A 64 -17.47 16.09 -5.73
C GLY A 64 -16.50 17.01 -6.49
N TYR A 65 -16.94 17.51 -7.64
CA TYR A 65 -16.19 18.50 -8.41
C TYR A 65 -16.27 19.88 -7.76
N ALA A 66 -15.15 20.58 -7.73
CA ALA A 66 -15.07 22.02 -7.53
C ALA A 66 -14.97 22.68 -8.91
N ASN A 67 -15.82 23.68 -9.17
CA ASN A 67 -15.73 24.46 -10.39
C ASN A 67 -14.77 25.63 -10.18
N LEU A 68 -13.78 25.73 -11.06
CA LEU A 68 -12.71 26.71 -11.02
C LEU A 68 -12.71 27.50 -12.33
N ASP A 69 -12.38 28.78 -12.26
CA ASP A 69 -12.24 29.59 -13.47
C ASP A 69 -11.07 29.07 -14.31
N GLU A 70 -11.07 29.35 -15.62
CA GLU A 70 -9.92 29.03 -16.48
C GLU A 70 -8.67 29.78 -16.02
N ASP A 71 -7.67 29.05 -15.51
CA ASP A 71 -6.40 29.58 -15.03
C ASP A 71 -5.36 28.46 -14.84
N ASP A 72 -4.12 28.87 -14.54
CA ASP A 72 -3.06 28.00 -14.05
C ASP A 72 -3.06 27.97 -12.51
N TYR A 73 -3.21 26.79 -11.93
CA TYR A 73 -3.25 26.61 -10.48
C TYR A 73 -2.09 25.75 -9.97
N THR A 74 -1.67 25.98 -8.72
CA THR A 74 -0.92 25.00 -7.95
C THR A 74 -1.87 24.23 -7.04
N PHE A 75 -2.14 22.98 -7.36
CA PHE A 75 -2.93 22.12 -6.48
C PHE A 75 -2.04 21.55 -5.38
N LYS A 76 -2.47 21.69 -4.12
CA LYS A 76 -1.76 21.17 -2.94
C LYS A 76 -2.64 20.17 -2.21
N ILE A 77 -2.06 19.05 -1.82
CA ILE A 77 -2.74 17.99 -1.07
C ILE A 77 -2.11 17.88 0.32
N SER A 78 -2.94 17.79 1.35
CA SER A 78 -2.52 17.55 2.74
C SER A 78 -3.33 16.42 3.37
N GLN A 79 -2.77 15.83 4.43
CA GLN A 79 -3.56 15.02 5.33
C GLN A 79 -4.54 15.92 6.09
N THR A 80 -5.81 15.50 6.16
CA THR A 80 -6.85 16.31 6.82
C THR A 80 -6.43 16.66 8.25
N GLY A 81 -6.50 17.96 8.57
CA GLY A 81 -6.12 18.50 9.88
C GLY A 81 -4.63 18.72 10.12
N SER A 82 -3.73 18.36 9.20
CA SER A 82 -2.29 18.62 9.39
C SER A 82 -1.90 20.07 9.11
N GLY A 83 -2.57 20.73 8.15
CA GLY A 83 -2.21 22.05 7.66
C GLY A 83 -0.90 22.10 6.85
N VAL A 84 -0.24 20.96 6.65
CA VAL A 84 1.06 20.85 5.95
C VAL A 84 0.83 20.24 4.58
N THR A 85 1.30 20.91 3.53
CA THR A 85 1.28 20.37 2.16
C THR A 85 2.20 19.15 2.07
N ALA A 86 1.61 18.01 1.70
CA ALA A 86 2.32 16.74 1.55
C ALA A 86 2.65 16.42 0.09
N ALA A 87 1.87 16.94 -0.88
CA ALA A 87 2.12 16.82 -2.31
C ALA A 87 1.58 18.05 -3.05
N SER A 88 2.16 18.38 -4.20
CA SER A 88 1.62 19.43 -5.07
C SER A 88 1.88 19.16 -6.56
N VAL A 89 1.04 19.74 -7.40
CA VAL A 89 1.18 19.73 -8.87
C VAL A 89 0.69 21.07 -9.44
N GLY A 90 1.46 21.64 -10.35
CA GLY A 90 1.01 22.78 -11.17
C GLY A 90 0.26 22.27 -12.39
N ALA A 91 -0.92 22.81 -12.66
CA ALA A 91 -1.74 22.42 -13.80
C ALA A 91 -2.72 23.53 -14.22
N SER A 92 -3.00 23.58 -15.52
CA SER A 92 -4.01 24.46 -16.12
C SER A 92 -5.39 23.82 -16.04
N VAL A 93 -6.39 24.63 -15.71
CA VAL A 93 -7.81 24.28 -15.81
C VAL A 93 -8.40 25.06 -16.98
N SER A 94 -9.05 24.38 -17.91
CA SER A 94 -9.75 24.99 -19.04
C SER A 94 -11.26 24.96 -18.84
N ALA A 95 -11.96 25.99 -19.34
CA ALA A 95 -13.42 26.04 -19.31
C ALA A 95 -14.04 24.80 -20.00
N GLY A 96 -15.10 24.25 -19.40
CA GLY A 96 -15.84 23.09 -19.89
C GLY A 96 -15.10 21.74 -19.81
N SER A 97 -13.91 21.69 -19.21
CA SER A 97 -13.10 20.47 -19.09
C SER A 97 -13.16 19.88 -17.67
N HIS A 98 -12.95 18.58 -17.55
CA HIS A 98 -13.01 17.83 -16.30
C HIS A 98 -11.66 17.20 -15.95
N TYR A 99 -11.29 17.27 -14.67
CA TYR A 99 -10.01 16.80 -14.19
C TYR A 99 -10.10 16.09 -12.84
N ALA A 100 -9.20 15.12 -12.65
CA ALA A 100 -8.98 14.46 -11.37
C ALA A 100 -7.55 14.70 -10.87
N LEU A 101 -7.44 15.17 -9.64
CA LEU A 101 -6.23 15.09 -8.83
C LEU A 101 -6.18 13.70 -8.21
N LEU A 102 -5.41 12.78 -8.80
CA LEU A 102 -5.21 11.45 -8.24
C LEU A 102 -4.08 11.50 -7.21
N ALA A 103 -4.44 11.53 -5.94
CA ALA A 103 -3.48 11.46 -4.84
C ALA A 103 -3.17 10.01 -4.48
N TYR A 104 -1.88 9.64 -4.42
CA TYR A 104 -1.44 8.28 -4.14
C TYR A 104 -0.19 8.27 -3.25
N ALA A 105 0.05 7.16 -2.57
CA ALA A 105 1.29 6.92 -1.84
C ALA A 105 2.25 6.11 -2.72
N SER A 106 3.50 6.58 -2.83
CA SER A 106 4.57 5.85 -3.49
C SER A 106 5.83 5.96 -2.66
N GLY A 107 6.33 4.82 -2.19
CA GLY A 107 7.39 4.77 -1.19
C GLY A 107 6.99 5.55 0.06
N SER A 108 7.69 6.66 0.29
CA SER A 108 7.54 7.50 1.47
C SER A 108 6.51 8.60 1.41
N ALA A 109 6.17 9.03 0.20
CA ALA A 109 5.59 10.33 -0.02
C ALA A 109 4.17 10.19 -0.52
N LEU A 110 3.34 11.14 -0.09
CA LEU A 110 2.16 11.45 -0.86
C LEU A 110 2.62 12.08 -2.18
N GLN A 111 1.99 11.66 -3.27
CA GLN A 111 2.19 12.18 -4.61
C GLN A 111 0.83 12.52 -5.21
N VAL A 112 0.80 13.36 -6.23
CA VAL A 112 -0.43 13.70 -6.94
C VAL A 112 -0.17 13.75 -8.44
N SER A 113 -1.03 13.08 -9.20
CA SER A 113 -1.08 13.19 -10.66
C SER A 113 -2.33 13.96 -11.07
N TYR A 114 -2.17 14.81 -12.09
CA TYR A 114 -3.29 15.53 -12.71
C TYR A 114 -3.75 14.75 -13.94
N LEU A 115 -5.02 14.32 -13.96
CA LEU A 115 -5.59 13.49 -15.01
C LEU A 115 -6.74 14.23 -15.70
N THR A 116 -6.76 14.20 -17.03
CA THR A 116 -7.94 14.60 -17.81
C THR A 116 -9.03 13.54 -17.75
N GLU A 117 -10.28 14.02 -17.74
CA GLU A 117 -11.51 13.24 -17.62
C GLU A 117 -12.52 13.57 -18.74
N ASP A 118 -12.02 13.92 -19.94
CA ASP A 118 -12.82 14.25 -21.13
C ASP A 118 -12.55 13.30 -22.31
N GLU A 119 -12.25 12.02 -22.05
CA GLU A 119 -12.18 11.02 -23.12
C GLU A 119 -13.58 10.86 -23.73
N GLY A 120 -13.66 10.87 -25.07
CA GLY A 120 -14.93 10.71 -25.77
C GLY A 120 -15.51 9.31 -25.62
N ASP A 121 -16.85 9.22 -25.60
CA ASP A 121 -17.61 7.98 -25.55
C ASP A 121 -17.07 6.91 -26.53
N PRO A 122 -16.94 5.64 -26.12
CA PRO A 122 -16.73 4.55 -27.08
C PRO A 122 -18.02 4.24 -27.85
N ASN A 123 -17.92 3.35 -28.84
CA ASN A 123 -19.10 2.89 -29.58
C ASN A 123 -20.07 2.14 -28.64
N SER A 124 -21.34 2.05 -29.04
CA SER A 124 -22.31 1.21 -28.32
C SER A 124 -21.85 -0.25 -28.26
N GLY A 125 -22.05 -0.87 -27.10
CA GLY A 125 -21.57 -2.19 -26.74
C GLY A 125 -20.11 -2.23 -26.29
N GLN A 126 -19.45 -1.08 -26.13
CA GLN A 126 -18.04 -0.99 -25.73
C GLN A 126 -17.81 -0.13 -24.48
N ALA A 127 -16.67 -0.37 -23.84
CA ALA A 127 -16.11 0.43 -22.75
C ALA A 127 -14.65 0.77 -23.07
N LYS A 128 -14.08 1.79 -22.42
CA LYS A 128 -12.65 2.13 -22.48
C LYS A 128 -12.01 1.94 -21.11
N LEU A 129 -10.85 1.29 -21.07
CA LEU A 129 -10.06 1.09 -19.87
C LEU A 129 -8.62 1.52 -20.12
N ARG A 130 -8.04 2.29 -19.19
CA ARG A 130 -6.60 2.57 -19.11
C ARG A 130 -6.06 2.17 -17.74
N PHE A 131 -4.74 2.08 -17.62
CA PHE A 131 -4.09 1.54 -16.42
C PHE A 131 -3.05 2.51 -15.88
N MET A 132 -2.87 2.51 -14.57
CA MET A 132 -1.84 3.31 -13.90
C MET A 132 -1.26 2.51 -12.74
N ASN A 133 0.06 2.39 -12.63
CA ASN A 133 0.71 1.73 -11.49
C ASN A 133 1.33 2.78 -10.57
N THR A 134 0.66 3.06 -9.45
CA THR A 134 1.17 3.97 -8.42
C THR A 134 2.03 3.26 -7.38
N ALA A 135 2.03 1.92 -7.38
CA ALA A 135 2.73 1.05 -6.45
C ALA A 135 4.08 0.52 -6.98
N GLY A 136 4.62 1.12 -8.04
CA GLY A 136 5.78 0.59 -8.76
C GLY A 136 7.06 0.54 -7.94
N LEU A 137 7.21 1.41 -6.93
CA LEU A 137 8.32 1.29 -5.98
C LEU A 137 8.18 0.00 -5.18
N GLU A 138 7.00 -0.30 -4.64
CA GLU A 138 6.73 -1.46 -3.80
C GLU A 138 6.66 -2.76 -4.58
N ALA A 139 5.73 -2.85 -5.53
CA ALA A 139 5.38 -4.06 -6.26
C ALA A 139 6.29 -4.35 -7.47
N GLY A 140 7.12 -3.37 -7.86
CA GLY A 140 7.86 -3.40 -9.11
C GLY A 140 6.97 -3.12 -10.32
N ALA A 141 7.55 -3.31 -11.51
CA ALA A 141 6.79 -3.25 -12.76
C ALA A 141 5.86 -4.47 -12.88
N VAL A 142 4.69 -4.26 -13.48
CA VAL A 142 3.66 -5.28 -13.63
C VAL A 142 3.12 -5.39 -15.05
N ASP A 143 2.61 -6.56 -15.40
CA ASP A 143 1.76 -6.76 -16.58
C ASP A 143 0.30 -6.90 -16.12
N VAL A 144 -0.62 -6.31 -16.87
CA VAL A 144 -2.07 -6.39 -16.63
C VAL A 144 -2.73 -7.13 -17.78
N TYR A 145 -3.40 -8.23 -17.47
CA TYR A 145 -4.19 -9.03 -18.40
C TYR A 145 -5.66 -8.82 -18.11
N VAL A 146 -6.45 -8.56 -19.15
CA VAL A 146 -7.91 -8.42 -19.06
C VAL A 146 -8.54 -9.44 -20.01
N GLY A 147 -9.31 -10.37 -19.46
CA GLY A 147 -9.89 -11.46 -20.23
C GLY A 147 -10.92 -12.24 -19.42
N HIS A 148 -10.98 -13.56 -19.63
CA HIS A 148 -11.90 -14.45 -18.91
C HIS A 148 -11.23 -15.66 -18.25
N ALA A 149 -9.90 -15.80 -18.43
CA ALA A 149 -9.14 -16.86 -17.79
C ALA A 149 -8.76 -16.44 -16.37
N GLU A 150 -8.84 -17.37 -15.42
CA GLU A 150 -8.28 -17.19 -14.08
C GLU A 150 -6.76 -16.96 -14.16
N CYS A 151 -6.20 -16.26 -13.16
CA CYS A 151 -4.79 -15.87 -13.20
C CYS A 151 -3.82 -17.06 -13.19
N ASN A 152 -4.21 -18.17 -12.56
CA ASN A 152 -3.47 -19.43 -12.58
C ASN A 152 -3.51 -20.16 -13.94
N ALA A 153 -4.40 -19.75 -14.85
CA ALA A 153 -4.66 -20.37 -16.14
C ALA A 153 -4.23 -19.47 -17.32
N LEU A 154 -3.48 -18.39 -17.05
CA LEU A 154 -2.92 -17.53 -18.09
C LEU A 154 -1.94 -18.31 -18.98
N GLY A 155 -2.38 -18.61 -20.20
CA GLY A 155 -1.58 -19.33 -21.19
C GLY A 155 -0.43 -18.49 -21.77
N THR A 156 0.46 -19.17 -22.51
CA THR A 156 1.57 -18.52 -23.22
C THR A 156 1.12 -17.51 -24.26
N THR A 157 -0.08 -17.69 -24.84
CA THR A 157 -0.69 -16.80 -25.83
C THR A 157 -1.44 -15.60 -25.23
N ALA A 158 -1.61 -15.54 -23.91
CA ALA A 158 -2.23 -14.39 -23.27
C ALA A 158 -1.37 -13.13 -23.49
N VAL A 159 -2.00 -12.08 -24.02
CA VAL A 159 -1.38 -10.78 -24.28
C VAL A 159 -1.81 -9.80 -23.19
N ALA A 160 -0.86 -9.09 -22.61
CA ALA A 160 -1.14 -8.07 -21.61
C ALA A 160 -1.82 -6.87 -22.27
N ALA A 161 -2.89 -6.37 -21.65
CA ALA A 161 -3.52 -5.10 -22.01
C ALA A 161 -2.63 -3.90 -21.65
N ALA A 162 -1.81 -4.05 -20.60
CA ALA A 162 -0.70 -3.15 -20.29
C ALA A 162 0.53 -3.96 -19.90
N SER A 163 1.66 -3.74 -20.56
CA SER A 163 2.91 -4.46 -20.32
C SER A 163 3.96 -3.57 -19.65
N ALA A 164 4.73 -4.13 -18.73
CA ALA A 164 5.81 -3.45 -18.02
C ALA A 164 5.37 -2.10 -17.39
N LEU A 165 4.14 -2.06 -16.89
CA LEU A 165 3.57 -0.88 -16.25
C LEU A 165 4.32 -0.61 -14.95
N SER A 166 5.14 0.44 -14.97
CA SER A 166 5.97 0.86 -13.83
C SER A 166 5.61 2.28 -13.40
N THR A 167 6.20 2.72 -12.29
CA THR A 167 6.20 4.14 -11.94
C THR A 167 7.19 4.90 -12.81
N SER A 168 6.73 5.83 -13.64
CA SER A 168 7.55 6.90 -14.25
C SER A 168 7.33 8.21 -13.50
N THR A 169 8.26 9.17 -13.62
CA THR A 169 8.08 10.54 -13.12
C THR A 169 8.16 11.53 -14.31
N PRO A 170 7.09 12.29 -14.62
CA PRO A 170 5.76 12.23 -13.99
C PRO A 170 5.03 10.91 -14.27
N LEU A 171 4.17 10.49 -13.33
CA LEU A 171 3.41 9.26 -13.48
C LEU A 171 2.19 9.53 -14.34
N ALA A 172 2.12 8.84 -15.48
CA ALA A 172 1.00 8.94 -16.42
C ALA A 172 0.32 7.57 -16.60
N PRO A 173 -1.00 7.54 -16.81
CA PRO A 173 -1.68 6.31 -17.18
C PRO A 173 -1.34 5.90 -18.63
N THR A 174 -1.64 4.66 -18.99
CA THR A 174 -1.61 4.21 -20.39
C THR A 174 -2.63 4.98 -21.23
N GLY A 175 -2.55 4.83 -22.56
CA GLY A 175 -3.69 5.14 -23.44
C GLY A 175 -4.90 4.25 -23.12
N TYR A 176 -6.08 4.69 -23.53
CA TYR A 176 -7.31 3.90 -23.42
C TYR A 176 -7.34 2.75 -24.42
N THR A 177 -7.72 1.58 -23.94
CA THR A 177 -8.02 0.40 -24.76
C THR A 177 -9.52 0.14 -24.73
N ALA A 178 -10.12 -0.12 -25.90
CA ALA A 178 -11.54 -0.46 -25.98
C ALA A 178 -11.76 -1.95 -25.69
N PHE A 179 -12.78 -2.24 -24.90
CA PHE A 179 -13.27 -3.58 -24.57
C PHE A 179 -14.75 -3.66 -24.91
N ALA A 180 -15.28 -4.86 -25.17
CA ALA A 180 -16.73 -5.04 -25.18
C ALA A 180 -17.27 -4.80 -23.76
N ALA A 181 -18.50 -4.28 -23.64
CA ALA A 181 -19.18 -4.24 -22.35
C ALA A 181 -19.39 -5.68 -21.83
N GLY A 182 -19.12 -5.91 -20.56
CA GLY A 182 -19.18 -7.24 -19.95
C GLY A 182 -18.35 -7.37 -18.67
N THR A 183 -18.26 -8.59 -18.15
CA THR A 183 -17.48 -8.92 -16.96
C THR A 183 -16.19 -9.65 -17.34
N TYR A 184 -15.08 -9.18 -16.78
CA TYR A 184 -13.74 -9.66 -17.06
C TYR A 184 -13.04 -10.15 -15.80
N HIS A 185 -12.21 -11.17 -15.95
CA HIS A 185 -11.17 -11.52 -15.01
C HIS A 185 -9.95 -10.64 -15.29
N VAL A 186 -9.45 -9.92 -14.28
CA VAL A 186 -8.24 -9.10 -14.40
C VAL A 186 -7.12 -9.69 -13.56
N CYS A 187 -5.99 -9.93 -14.20
CA CYS A 187 -4.80 -10.48 -13.57
C CYS A 187 -3.66 -9.50 -13.67
N VAL A 188 -3.08 -9.15 -12.53
CA VAL A 188 -1.86 -8.36 -12.46
C VAL A 188 -0.73 -9.29 -12.05
N THR A 189 0.33 -9.35 -12.83
CA THR A 189 1.49 -10.20 -12.56
C THR A 189 2.77 -9.36 -12.54
N SER A 190 3.85 -9.87 -11.96
CA SER A 190 5.15 -9.22 -12.20
C SER A 190 5.50 -9.30 -13.69
N THR A 191 6.21 -8.28 -14.18
CA THR A 191 6.54 -8.16 -15.60
C THR A 191 7.23 -9.42 -16.13
N GLY A 192 6.68 -9.99 -17.20
CA GLY A 192 7.24 -11.16 -17.88
C GLY A 192 7.05 -12.48 -17.12
N ASN A 193 6.38 -12.50 -15.97
CA ASN A 193 6.15 -13.71 -15.18
C ASN A 193 4.67 -13.88 -14.77
N LYS A 194 3.91 -14.58 -15.61
CA LYS A 194 2.48 -14.85 -15.40
C LYS A 194 2.17 -15.67 -14.14
N THR A 195 3.15 -16.39 -13.59
CA THR A 195 2.96 -17.22 -12.39
C THR A 195 3.09 -16.43 -11.08
N ASP A 196 3.68 -15.22 -11.16
CA ASP A 196 3.85 -14.33 -10.02
C ASP A 196 2.70 -13.31 -10.01
N VAL A 197 1.54 -13.78 -9.58
CA VAL A 197 0.30 -12.98 -9.49
C VAL A 197 0.41 -12.01 -8.31
N ARG A 198 0.27 -10.72 -8.63
CA ARG A 198 0.29 -9.60 -7.68
C ARG A 198 -1.11 -9.11 -7.33
N MET A 199 -2.11 -9.36 -8.17
CA MET A 199 -3.53 -9.10 -7.92
C MET A 199 -4.39 -9.97 -8.83
N ASP A 200 -5.52 -10.42 -8.29
CA ASP A 200 -6.57 -11.16 -8.98
C ASP A 200 -7.91 -10.46 -8.71
N ILE A 201 -8.54 -9.94 -9.78
CA ILE A 201 -9.91 -9.43 -9.75
C ILE A 201 -10.79 -10.43 -10.51
N PRO A 202 -11.59 -11.25 -9.81
CA PRO A 202 -12.34 -12.32 -10.47
C PRO A 202 -13.51 -11.81 -11.32
N ALA A 203 -14.00 -10.60 -11.05
CA ALA A 203 -15.11 -10.00 -11.78
C ALA A 203 -15.02 -8.46 -11.78
N LEU A 204 -14.37 -7.90 -12.80
CA LEU A 204 -14.45 -6.49 -13.14
C LEU A 204 -15.55 -6.29 -14.18
N THR A 205 -16.58 -5.50 -13.87
CA THR A 205 -17.63 -5.17 -14.83
C THR A 205 -17.31 -3.86 -15.55
N LEU A 206 -17.37 -3.91 -16.87
CA LEU A 206 -17.30 -2.76 -17.76
C LEU A 206 -18.67 -2.58 -18.43
N GLY A 207 -19.40 -1.53 -18.08
CA GLY A 207 -20.70 -1.19 -18.65
C GLY A 207 -20.60 -0.57 -20.04
N ASP A 208 -21.72 -0.54 -20.76
CA ASP A 208 -21.80 0.16 -22.04
C ASP A 208 -21.44 1.64 -21.87
N LYS A 209 -20.59 2.14 -22.77
CA LYS A 209 -20.02 3.49 -22.76
C LYS A 209 -19.17 3.86 -21.55
N GLN A 210 -18.85 2.92 -20.66
CA GLN A 210 -18.03 3.21 -19.49
C GLN A 210 -16.60 3.58 -19.90
N ILE A 211 -16.05 4.63 -19.28
CA ILE A 211 -14.65 5.05 -19.41
C ILE A 211 -14.02 5.02 -18.02
N SER A 212 -12.97 4.22 -17.86
CA SER A 212 -12.37 4.00 -16.55
C SER A 212 -10.85 3.96 -16.58
N THR A 213 -10.25 4.36 -15.45
CA THR A 213 -8.86 4.09 -15.13
C THR A 213 -8.79 3.03 -14.03
N LEU A 214 -8.11 1.91 -14.25
CA LEU A 214 -7.71 1.00 -13.18
C LEU A 214 -6.37 1.46 -12.61
N VAL A 215 -6.42 2.06 -11.43
CA VAL A 215 -5.24 2.49 -10.68
C VAL A 215 -4.80 1.35 -9.77
N LEU A 216 -3.58 0.86 -9.94
CA LEU A 216 -2.97 -0.13 -9.07
C LEU A 216 -2.26 0.60 -7.93
N THR A 217 -2.76 0.40 -6.72
CA THR A 217 -2.25 1.05 -5.50
C THR A 217 -1.50 0.06 -4.63
N ARG A 218 -0.61 0.56 -3.78
CA ARG A 218 0.20 -0.33 -2.93
C ARG A 218 -0.69 -1.06 -1.92
N SER A 219 -0.23 -2.23 -1.49
CA SER A 219 -0.83 -2.99 -0.40
C SER A 219 0.06 -2.96 0.85
N SER A 220 -0.47 -3.43 1.97
CA SER A 220 0.29 -3.47 3.23
C SER A 220 1.45 -4.48 3.22
N GLY A 221 1.45 -5.47 2.33
CA GLY A 221 2.53 -6.45 2.20
C GLY A 221 3.72 -5.97 1.35
N GLY A 222 3.64 -4.78 0.74
CA GLY A 222 4.77 -4.20 0.00
C GLY A 222 5.17 -4.93 -1.30
N VAL A 223 4.35 -5.87 -1.79
CA VAL A 223 4.56 -6.56 -3.07
C VAL A 223 3.25 -6.81 -3.83
N LEU A 224 2.18 -7.21 -3.14
CA LEU A 224 0.86 -7.27 -3.76
C LEU A 224 0.36 -5.84 -4.07
N VAL A 225 -0.60 -5.71 -4.97
CA VAL A 225 -1.25 -4.43 -5.28
C VAL A 225 -2.75 -4.52 -5.04
N ASN A 226 -3.37 -3.42 -4.66
CA ASN A 226 -4.82 -3.24 -4.70
C ASN A 226 -5.21 -2.55 -6.01
N GLY A 227 -6.50 -2.52 -6.32
CA GLY A 227 -7.06 -1.78 -7.45
C GLY A 227 -8.01 -0.69 -6.98
N LEU A 228 -8.06 0.39 -7.76
CA LEU A 228 -9.06 1.44 -7.63
C LEU A 228 -9.58 1.76 -9.02
N VAL A 229 -10.86 1.48 -9.26
CA VAL A 229 -11.52 1.78 -10.53
C VAL A 229 -12.06 3.20 -10.44
N VAL A 230 -11.45 4.10 -11.19
CA VAL A 230 -11.84 5.50 -11.29
C VAL A 230 -12.64 5.67 -12.58
N ASN A 231 -13.96 5.81 -12.45
CA ASN A 231 -14.81 6.13 -13.60
C ASN A 231 -14.70 7.61 -13.92
N GLN A 232 -14.44 7.92 -15.18
CA GLN A 232 -14.44 9.29 -15.68
C GLN A 232 -15.75 9.96 -15.29
N GLN A 233 -15.67 11.14 -14.66
CA GLN A 233 -16.83 11.94 -14.23
C GLN A 233 -17.85 11.17 -13.35
N GLY A 234 -17.43 10.07 -12.72
CA GLY A 234 -18.31 9.15 -12.02
C GLY A 234 -17.72 8.54 -10.76
N ALA A 235 -18.31 7.44 -10.29
CA ALA A 235 -17.90 6.82 -9.03
C ALA A 235 -16.45 6.30 -9.05
N VAL A 236 -15.83 6.29 -7.87
CA VAL A 236 -14.57 5.59 -7.61
C VAL A 236 -14.88 4.35 -6.77
N THR A 237 -14.42 3.18 -7.22
CA THR A 237 -14.72 1.89 -6.59
C THR A 237 -13.43 1.14 -6.25
N PRO A 238 -13.14 0.89 -4.96
CA PRO A 238 -12.03 0.03 -4.56
C PRO A 238 -12.23 -1.41 -5.00
N SER A 239 -11.14 -2.04 -5.45
CA SER A 239 -11.03 -3.47 -5.68
C SER A 239 -9.88 -3.99 -4.82
N ALA A 240 -10.20 -4.50 -3.63
CA ALA A 240 -9.20 -4.99 -2.70
C ALA A 240 -8.57 -6.30 -3.20
N ASN A 241 -7.28 -6.51 -2.90
CA ASN A 241 -6.61 -7.75 -3.26
C ASN A 241 -7.13 -8.94 -2.43
N LEU A 242 -7.68 -9.95 -3.07
CA LEU A 242 -8.23 -11.12 -2.38
C LEU A 242 -7.17 -12.15 -1.94
N SER A 243 -5.88 -11.82 -2.09
CA SER A 243 -4.75 -12.65 -1.68
C SER A 243 -3.99 -12.05 -0.50
N THR A 244 -3.37 -12.94 0.28
CA THR A 244 -2.36 -12.65 1.29
C THR A 244 -1.14 -13.49 0.95
N ARG A 245 0.08 -12.98 1.13
CA ARG A 245 1.26 -13.84 1.01
C ARG A 245 1.63 -14.39 2.36
N VAL A 246 1.90 -15.69 2.43
CA VAL A 246 2.24 -16.37 3.68
C VAL A 246 3.57 -17.08 3.49
N ARG A 247 4.44 -16.99 4.49
CA ARG A 247 5.62 -17.84 4.62
C ARG A 247 5.58 -18.58 5.95
N VAL A 248 6.29 -19.70 5.99
CA VAL A 248 6.53 -20.48 7.20
C VAL A 248 7.98 -20.33 7.64
N VAL A 249 8.16 -20.09 8.93
CA VAL A 249 9.43 -20.23 9.65
C VAL A 249 9.31 -21.48 10.51
N ALA A 250 9.97 -22.56 10.09
CA ALA A 250 9.94 -23.84 10.79
C ALA A 250 11.00 -23.85 11.89
N ASN A 251 10.58 -23.83 13.15
CA ASN A 251 11.46 -23.85 14.31
C ASN A 251 11.02 -24.85 15.38
N THR A 252 10.86 -26.10 14.95
CA THR A 252 10.54 -27.22 15.83
C THR A 252 11.68 -27.50 16.82
N SER A 253 11.33 -28.19 17.91
CA SER A 253 12.27 -28.49 19.00
C SER A 253 13.33 -29.53 18.62
N VAL A 254 13.02 -30.39 17.63
CA VAL A 254 13.93 -31.42 17.14
C VAL A 254 14.44 -31.05 15.75
N ALA A 255 15.76 -31.02 15.60
CA ALA A 255 16.43 -30.56 14.38
C ALA A 255 16.16 -31.43 13.14
N THR A 256 15.79 -32.69 13.33
CA THR A 256 15.48 -33.65 12.26
C THR A 256 14.01 -33.65 11.84
N ASP A 257 13.16 -32.86 12.50
CA ASP A 257 11.75 -32.78 12.13
C ASP A 257 11.59 -32.17 10.74
N MET A 258 10.58 -32.68 10.03
CA MET A 258 10.18 -32.20 8.71
C MET A 258 8.70 -31.82 8.76
N VAL A 259 8.37 -30.63 8.28
CA VAL A 259 7.00 -30.10 8.33
C VAL A 259 6.49 -29.73 6.95
N ASN A 260 5.25 -30.11 6.69
CA ASN A 260 4.45 -29.68 5.56
C ASN A 260 3.34 -28.77 6.06
N VAL A 261 3.18 -27.61 5.46
CA VAL A 261 2.22 -26.60 5.91
C VAL A 261 1.29 -26.22 4.77
N VAL A 262 0.00 -26.39 5.00
CA VAL A 262 -1.07 -25.97 4.08
C VAL A 262 -1.88 -24.87 4.75
N VAL A 263 -2.11 -23.78 4.03
CA VAL A 263 -2.87 -22.61 4.49
C VAL A 263 -3.99 -22.36 3.49
N ASN A 264 -5.24 -22.36 3.97
CA ASN A 264 -6.43 -22.13 3.13
C ASN A 264 -6.49 -23.04 1.88
N GLY A 265 -6.02 -24.28 2.00
CA GLY A 265 -5.94 -25.25 0.91
C GLY A 265 -4.68 -25.16 0.02
N THR A 266 -3.86 -24.11 0.17
CA THR A 266 -2.62 -23.93 -0.58
C THR A 266 -1.42 -24.47 0.20
N THR A 267 -0.59 -25.30 -0.43
CA THR A 267 0.68 -25.74 0.17
C THR A 267 1.66 -24.57 0.22
N VAL A 268 1.96 -24.06 1.42
CA VAL A 268 2.89 -22.95 1.64
C VAL A 268 4.32 -23.48 1.84
N GLY A 269 4.46 -24.58 2.58
CA GLY A 269 5.73 -25.23 2.86
C GLY A 269 5.67 -26.74 2.63
N SER A 270 6.73 -27.30 2.07
CA SER A 270 6.86 -28.75 1.88
C SER A 270 8.22 -29.19 2.40
N ASN A 271 8.25 -30.26 3.21
CA ASN A 271 9.47 -30.85 3.74
C ASN A 271 10.44 -29.79 4.33
N LEU A 272 9.91 -28.86 5.13
CA LEU A 272 10.73 -27.85 5.78
C LEU A 272 11.41 -28.47 7.00
N SER A 273 12.74 -28.43 7.05
CA SER A 273 13.49 -28.81 8.26
C SER A 273 13.47 -27.69 9.29
N ALA A 274 13.77 -28.01 10.55
CA ALA A 274 13.99 -27.01 11.59
C ALA A 274 15.04 -25.96 11.16
N GLY A 275 14.79 -24.69 11.48
CA GLY A 275 15.59 -23.54 11.07
C GLY A 275 15.27 -22.99 9.67
N THR A 276 14.33 -23.60 8.94
CA THR A 276 14.00 -23.16 7.57
C THR A 276 13.06 -21.95 7.57
N ILE A 277 13.44 -20.91 6.81
CA ILE A 277 12.55 -19.80 6.45
C ILE A 277 12.16 -19.97 4.99
N SER A 278 10.91 -20.37 4.74
CA SER A 278 10.39 -20.55 3.38
C SER A 278 10.16 -19.22 2.65
N ASN A 279 9.92 -19.30 1.34
CA ASN A 279 9.48 -18.15 0.56
C ASN A 279 7.99 -17.87 0.78
N TYR A 280 7.59 -16.62 0.57
CA TYR A 280 6.18 -16.26 0.55
C TYR A 280 5.44 -16.96 -0.58
N ARG A 281 4.22 -17.42 -0.32
CA ARG A 281 3.27 -17.92 -1.31
C ARG A 281 1.92 -17.26 -1.14
N ALA A 282 1.25 -16.94 -2.25
CA ALA A 282 -0.10 -16.40 -2.21
C ALA A 282 -1.10 -17.45 -1.71
N VAL A 283 -1.98 -17.03 -0.81
CA VAL A 283 -3.15 -17.78 -0.34
C VAL A 283 -4.35 -16.85 -0.37
N LYS A 284 -5.57 -17.42 -0.32
CA LYS A 284 -6.80 -16.63 -0.23
C LYS A 284 -6.83 -15.85 1.09
N ALA A 285 -7.11 -14.55 1.03
CA ALA A 285 -7.33 -13.69 2.19
C ALA A 285 -8.63 -14.07 2.94
N GLY A 286 -8.74 -13.66 4.20
CA GLY A 286 -9.88 -13.95 5.09
C GLY A 286 -9.52 -14.87 6.26
N THR A 287 -10.44 -15.73 6.68
CA THR A 287 -10.20 -16.68 7.79
C THR A 287 -9.02 -17.60 7.47
N LEU A 288 -8.13 -17.80 8.44
CA LEU A 288 -7.00 -18.72 8.32
C LEU A 288 -7.40 -20.13 8.76
N ALA A 289 -7.15 -21.10 7.89
CA ALA A 289 -7.14 -22.52 8.20
C ALA A 289 -5.75 -23.06 7.90
N VAL A 290 -5.05 -23.52 8.93
CA VAL A 290 -3.68 -24.03 8.81
C VAL A 290 -3.63 -25.49 9.22
N THR A 291 -2.97 -26.30 8.40
CA THR A 291 -2.60 -27.67 8.78
C THR A 291 -1.08 -27.82 8.77
N VAL A 292 -0.56 -28.59 9.71
CA VAL A 292 0.84 -29.00 9.80
C VAL A 292 0.87 -30.52 9.75
N ASN A 293 1.54 -31.09 8.74
CA ASN A 293 1.58 -32.53 8.48
C ASN A 293 0.16 -33.18 8.43
N GLY A 294 -0.82 -32.43 7.92
CA GLY A 294 -2.22 -32.87 7.80
C GLY A 294 -3.07 -32.67 9.05
N ALA A 295 -2.49 -32.35 10.21
CA ALA A 295 -3.23 -32.02 11.43
C ALA A 295 -3.60 -30.53 11.46
N ALA A 296 -4.84 -30.20 11.77
CA ALA A 296 -5.27 -28.81 11.95
C ALA A 296 -4.60 -28.18 13.17
N VAL A 297 -4.13 -26.95 13.03
CA VAL A 297 -3.49 -26.18 14.11
C VAL A 297 -4.38 -25.00 14.48
N ASN A 298 -4.59 -24.79 15.78
CA ASN A 298 -5.36 -23.64 16.28
C ASN A 298 -4.52 -22.37 16.13
N ILE A 299 -5.04 -21.41 15.36
CA ILE A 299 -4.41 -20.10 15.09
C ILE A 299 -5.16 -18.94 15.78
N GLY A 300 -6.06 -19.25 16.71
CA GLY A 300 -6.88 -18.28 17.42
C GLY A 300 -7.80 -17.50 16.49
N THR A 301 -7.82 -16.19 16.63
CA THR A 301 -8.63 -15.26 15.82
C THR A 301 -7.85 -14.61 14.69
N ALA A 302 -6.63 -15.09 14.39
CA ALA A 302 -5.82 -14.53 13.33
C ALA A 302 -6.49 -14.71 11.96
N THR A 303 -6.27 -13.73 11.08
CA THR A 303 -6.80 -13.73 9.71
C THR A 303 -5.69 -13.44 8.72
N ALA A 304 -5.92 -13.79 7.46
CA ALA A 304 -5.11 -13.47 6.31
C ALA A 304 -5.56 -12.09 5.76
N PRO A 305 -4.83 -11.00 6.03
CA PRO A 305 -5.23 -9.68 5.58
C PRO A 305 -5.11 -9.54 4.05
N SER A 306 -6.14 -8.95 3.43
CA SER A 306 -6.13 -8.58 2.00
C SER A 306 -4.89 -7.76 1.65
N GLY A 307 -4.10 -8.23 0.70
CA GLY A 307 -2.86 -7.57 0.24
C GLY A 307 -1.72 -7.60 1.26
N GLY A 308 -1.87 -8.26 2.40
CA GLY A 308 -0.82 -8.32 3.42
C GLY A 308 0.12 -9.51 3.28
N ASP A 309 1.14 -9.50 4.12
CA ASP A 309 2.09 -10.59 4.28
C ASP A 309 2.05 -11.14 5.70
N LEU A 310 2.19 -12.46 5.84
CA LEU A 310 2.23 -13.14 7.12
C LEU A 310 3.42 -14.09 7.24
N THR A 311 3.99 -14.12 8.42
CA THR A 311 4.90 -15.16 8.88
C THR A 311 4.17 -16.09 9.83
N LEU A 312 4.12 -17.36 9.49
CA LEU A 312 3.73 -18.45 10.39
C LEU A 312 4.99 -18.98 11.07
N LEU A 313 5.24 -18.53 12.29
CA LEU A 313 6.33 -19.04 13.11
C LEU A 313 5.85 -20.33 13.79
N LEU A 314 6.35 -21.45 13.29
CA LEU A 314 6.04 -22.78 13.80
C LEU A 314 7.08 -23.17 14.85
N THR A 315 6.64 -23.44 16.06
CA THR A 315 7.49 -23.82 17.21
C THR A 315 6.95 -25.05 17.92
N GLY A 316 7.65 -25.51 18.95
CA GLY A 316 7.22 -26.66 19.76
C GLY A 316 7.57 -28.01 19.13
N ASP A 317 6.81 -29.04 19.50
CA ASP A 317 6.99 -30.42 19.02
C ASP A 317 6.14 -30.65 17.76
N VAL A 318 6.66 -31.38 16.77
CA VAL A 318 5.93 -31.62 15.51
C VAL A 318 4.62 -32.41 15.70
N ALA A 319 4.49 -33.20 16.77
CA ALA A 319 3.25 -33.89 17.13
C ALA A 319 2.22 -32.98 17.83
N SER A 320 2.65 -31.81 18.32
CA SER A 320 1.78 -30.80 18.95
C SER A 320 2.30 -29.39 18.63
N PRO A 321 2.26 -28.99 17.35
CA PRO A 321 2.88 -27.75 16.90
C PRO A 321 2.16 -26.53 17.47
N THR A 322 2.94 -25.54 17.88
CA THR A 322 2.43 -24.19 18.20
C THR A 322 2.73 -23.24 17.05
N LEU A 323 1.80 -22.34 16.76
CA LEU A 323 1.92 -21.48 15.60
C LEU A 323 1.58 -20.04 15.98
N SER A 324 2.60 -19.18 15.90
CA SER A 324 2.43 -17.74 16.01
C SER A 324 2.21 -17.14 14.63
N VAL A 325 1.14 -16.36 14.49
CA VAL A 325 0.85 -15.61 13.26
C VAL A 325 1.36 -14.19 13.42
N ILE A 326 2.37 -13.83 12.64
CA ILE A 326 3.02 -12.51 12.69
C ILE A 326 2.68 -11.77 11.40
N THR A 327 2.12 -10.57 11.54
CA THR A 327 1.92 -9.67 10.40
C THR A 327 3.26 -9.08 9.97
N ASP A 328 3.55 -9.18 8.68
CA ASP A 328 4.76 -8.64 8.09
C ASP A 328 4.49 -7.29 7.45
N ASP A 329 5.36 -6.32 7.72
CA ASP A 329 5.44 -5.05 7.00
C ASP A 329 6.70 -5.08 6.12
N ASN A 330 6.53 -5.51 4.88
CA ASN A 330 7.60 -5.50 3.88
C ASN A 330 7.52 -4.28 2.95
N THR A 331 6.78 -3.24 3.35
CA THR A 331 6.82 -1.95 2.63
C THR A 331 8.16 -1.26 2.90
N PRO A 332 8.73 -0.54 1.92
CA PRO A 332 9.95 0.23 2.15
C PRO A 332 9.73 1.29 3.23
N SER A 333 10.82 1.72 3.88
CA SER A 333 10.76 2.86 4.79
C SER A 333 10.28 4.11 4.06
N THR A 334 9.48 4.92 4.76
CA THR A 334 9.04 6.22 4.28
C THR A 334 10.02 7.35 4.64
N SER A 335 11.16 7.05 5.27
CA SER A 335 12.14 8.07 5.65
C SER A 335 13.31 8.11 4.67
N VAL A 336 13.62 9.30 4.13
CA VAL A 336 14.81 9.51 3.31
C VAL A 336 16.11 9.43 4.12
N SER A 337 16.08 9.83 5.40
CA SER A 337 17.23 9.76 6.30
C SER A 337 17.38 8.40 6.99
N GLN A 338 16.29 7.62 7.06
CA GLN A 338 16.24 6.29 7.63
C GLN A 338 15.58 5.29 6.66
N PRO A 339 16.19 5.01 5.50
CA PRO A 339 15.54 4.30 4.41
C PRO A 339 15.48 2.77 4.57
N VAL A 340 15.94 2.22 5.70
CA VAL A 340 15.98 0.78 5.97
C VAL A 340 15.00 0.45 7.09
N LYS A 341 14.28 -0.68 6.99
CA LYS A 341 13.54 -1.24 8.13
C LYS A 341 14.27 -2.44 8.70
N LEU A 342 14.35 -2.54 10.03
CA LEU A 342 14.93 -3.68 10.73
C LEU A 342 14.04 -4.08 11.92
N ARG A 343 13.84 -5.37 12.13
CA ARG A 343 13.08 -5.91 13.26
C ARG A 343 13.59 -7.28 13.73
N LEU A 344 13.16 -7.65 14.92
CA LEU A 344 13.43 -8.94 15.54
C LEU A 344 12.18 -9.83 15.57
N VAL A 345 12.34 -11.12 15.31
CA VAL A 345 11.36 -12.18 15.62
C VAL A 345 12.01 -13.17 16.56
N ASN A 346 11.40 -13.39 17.73
CA ASN A 346 11.92 -14.32 18.73
C ASN A 346 11.18 -15.66 18.66
N GLY A 347 11.86 -16.68 18.12
CA GLY A 347 11.37 -18.07 18.10
C GLY A 347 12.16 -19.01 19.01
N VAL A 348 13.04 -18.53 19.89
CA VAL A 348 13.98 -19.38 20.62
C VAL A 348 13.25 -20.29 21.62
N ASN A 349 13.23 -21.60 21.35
CA ASN A 349 12.56 -22.56 22.22
C ASN A 349 13.24 -22.61 23.60
N GLY A 350 12.44 -22.45 24.66
CA GLY A 350 12.90 -22.52 26.05
C GLY A 350 13.70 -21.31 26.54
N LEU A 351 13.72 -20.19 25.79
CA LEU A 351 14.36 -18.96 26.27
C LEU A 351 13.57 -18.35 27.43
N PRO A 352 14.19 -18.12 28.61
CA PRO A 352 13.55 -17.36 29.67
C PRO A 352 13.51 -15.86 29.33
N GLY A 353 12.35 -15.23 29.48
CA GLY A 353 12.19 -13.79 29.29
C GLY A 353 12.02 -13.37 27.82
N SER A 354 12.60 -12.22 27.48
CA SER A 354 12.49 -11.55 26.19
C SER A 354 13.85 -11.40 25.51
N ALA A 355 13.84 -11.18 24.19
CA ALA A 355 15.01 -10.85 23.41
C ALA A 355 15.01 -9.37 23.01
N THR A 356 16.19 -8.76 23.01
CA THR A 356 16.44 -7.38 22.58
C THR A 356 17.37 -7.42 21.37
N LEU A 357 17.10 -6.57 20.38
CA LEU A 357 17.92 -6.34 19.19
C LEU A 357 18.52 -4.94 19.25
N THR A 358 19.82 -4.87 19.05
CA THR A 358 20.55 -3.60 18.90
C THR A 358 21.22 -3.48 17.54
N LEU A 359 21.36 -2.24 17.08
CA LEU A 359 22.13 -1.83 15.91
C LEU A 359 23.18 -0.82 16.39
N ASP A 360 24.46 -1.16 16.26
CA ASP A 360 25.59 -0.35 16.72
C ASP A 360 25.47 0.09 18.19
N GLY A 361 24.85 -0.76 19.02
CA GLY A 361 24.61 -0.52 20.45
C GLY A 361 23.27 0.13 20.78
N GLU A 362 22.57 0.71 19.79
CA GLU A 362 21.26 1.32 19.98
C GLU A 362 20.14 0.27 19.91
N VAL A 363 19.20 0.31 20.86
CA VAL A 363 18.07 -0.63 20.90
C VAL A 363 17.07 -0.29 19.79
N ILE A 364 16.79 -1.25 18.93
CA ILE A 364 15.84 -1.12 17.80
C ILE A 364 14.68 -2.12 17.87
N GLY A 365 14.77 -3.13 18.73
CA GLY A 365 13.66 -4.00 19.08
C GLY A 365 13.84 -4.46 20.52
N ASP A 366 12.86 -4.17 21.37
CA ASP A 366 12.96 -4.43 22.80
C ASP A 366 11.84 -5.37 23.28
N ASP A 367 12.11 -6.07 24.37
CA ASP A 367 11.16 -6.96 25.06
C ASP A 367 10.39 -7.94 24.15
N VAL A 368 11.06 -8.49 23.13
CA VAL A 368 10.43 -9.42 22.19
C VAL A 368 10.29 -10.79 22.83
N THR A 369 9.08 -11.08 23.29
CA THR A 369 8.71 -12.37 23.91
C THR A 369 8.71 -13.52 22.90
N PHE A 370 8.77 -14.75 23.40
CA PHE A 370 8.72 -15.96 22.57
C PHE A 370 7.45 -15.99 21.70
N GLY A 371 7.63 -16.26 20.41
CA GLY A 371 6.56 -16.30 19.43
C GLY A 371 6.13 -14.92 18.91
N ALA A 372 6.79 -13.83 19.31
CA ALA A 372 6.46 -12.47 18.92
C ALA A 372 7.52 -11.82 18.00
N ALA A 373 7.18 -10.64 17.49
CA ALA A 373 8.06 -9.78 16.71
C ALA A 373 8.08 -8.37 17.30
N SER A 374 9.21 -7.66 17.20
CA SER A 374 9.24 -6.22 17.46
C SER A 374 8.49 -5.46 16.37
N MET A 375 8.09 -4.22 16.67
CA MET A 375 7.76 -3.28 15.60
C MET A 375 8.98 -3.04 14.70
N PRO A 376 8.80 -2.82 13.39
CA PRO A 376 9.89 -2.41 12.53
C PRO A 376 10.45 -1.04 12.92
N ALA A 377 11.74 -0.97 13.20
CA ALA A 377 12.46 0.28 13.36
C ALA A 377 12.96 0.77 12.00
N THR A 378 12.88 2.08 11.75
CA THR A 378 13.54 2.71 10.61
C THR A 378 14.95 3.14 10.99
N VAL A 379 15.93 2.81 10.17
CA VAL A 379 17.35 3.10 10.42
C VAL A 379 18.03 3.64 9.17
N ALA A 380 19.16 4.32 9.35
CA ALA A 380 19.98 4.78 8.23
C ALA A 380 20.48 3.59 7.40
N ALA A 381 20.71 3.82 6.09
CA ALA A 381 21.52 2.88 5.32
C ALA A 381 22.96 2.92 5.85
N SER A 382 23.65 1.78 5.85
CA SER A 382 25.00 1.72 6.40
C SER A 382 26.03 1.98 5.31
N GLU A 383 26.87 3.01 5.50
CA GLU A 383 28.05 3.27 4.64
C GLU A 383 29.24 2.39 5.05
N SER A 384 29.20 1.87 6.26
CA SER A 384 30.14 0.90 6.81
C SER A 384 29.41 -0.35 7.33
N LEU A 385 30.20 -1.29 7.82
CA LEU A 385 29.76 -2.59 8.31
C LEU A 385 29.11 -2.43 9.69
N ALA A 386 27.78 -2.56 9.75
CA ALA A 386 27.01 -2.40 10.98
C ALA A 386 27.09 -3.64 11.88
N ALA A 387 27.09 -3.40 13.19
CA ALA A 387 26.99 -4.43 14.22
C ALA A 387 25.53 -4.62 14.64
N ILE A 388 25.00 -5.82 14.40
CA ILE A 388 23.66 -6.20 14.83
C ILE A 388 23.81 -7.28 15.88
N VAL A 389 23.26 -7.03 17.08
CA VAL A 389 23.37 -7.94 18.22
C VAL A 389 21.99 -8.24 18.76
N ALA A 390 21.74 -9.51 19.06
CA ALA A 390 20.57 -9.93 19.79
C ALA A 390 20.97 -10.60 21.11
N SER A 391 20.33 -10.19 22.20
CA SER A 391 20.60 -10.69 23.54
C SER A 391 19.32 -10.94 24.33
N SER A 392 19.44 -11.70 25.42
CA SER A 392 18.44 -11.82 26.48
C SER A 392 19.11 -11.42 27.79
N GLY A 393 18.83 -10.21 28.26
CA GLY A 393 19.62 -9.57 29.31
C GLY A 393 21.09 -9.48 28.90
N SER A 394 22.00 -10.03 29.73
CA SER A 394 23.44 -10.09 29.45
C SER A 394 23.86 -11.28 28.57
N THR A 395 22.94 -12.19 28.22
CA THR A 395 23.26 -13.37 27.42
C THR A 395 23.20 -13.04 25.94
N LEU A 396 24.33 -13.20 25.24
CA LEU A 396 24.39 -13.09 23.77
C LEU A 396 23.65 -14.27 23.13
N LEU A 397 22.69 -13.98 22.24
CA LEU A 397 21.96 -14.98 21.46
C LEU A 397 22.52 -15.09 20.05
N TRP A 398 22.79 -13.95 19.40
CA TRP A 398 23.28 -13.88 18.03
C TRP A 398 23.96 -12.54 17.76
N GLN A 399 24.95 -12.51 16.86
CA GLN A 399 25.52 -11.25 16.37
C GLN A 399 26.07 -11.36 14.95
N VAL A 400 26.16 -10.22 14.28
CA VAL A 400 26.96 -10.01 13.06
C VAL A 400 27.59 -8.62 13.11
N ASP A 401 28.88 -8.53 12.81
CA ASP A 401 29.65 -7.28 12.94
C ASP A 401 29.97 -6.65 11.57
N LYS A 402 29.36 -7.20 10.51
CA LYS A 402 29.64 -6.89 9.11
C LYS A 402 28.42 -6.88 8.21
N GLN A 403 27.32 -6.29 8.69
CA GLN A 403 26.12 -6.17 7.88
C GLN A 403 26.11 -4.87 7.07
N LEU A 404 25.91 -4.98 5.76
CA LEU A 404 25.56 -3.85 4.91
C LEU A 404 24.03 -3.68 4.90
N LEU A 405 23.54 -2.51 5.31
CA LEU A 405 22.14 -2.14 5.27
C LEU A 405 21.89 -1.23 4.07
N SER A 406 21.20 -1.74 3.05
CA SER A 406 20.97 -1.00 1.81
C SER A 406 19.63 -0.27 1.84
N SER A 407 19.61 0.94 1.26
CA SER A 407 18.41 1.77 1.14
C SER A 407 17.24 1.02 0.50
N GLY A 408 16.02 1.20 1.04
CA GLY A 408 14.79 0.60 0.55
C GLY A 408 14.58 -0.87 0.94
N LYS A 409 15.51 -1.46 1.71
CA LYS A 409 15.45 -2.86 2.15
C LYS A 409 14.76 -3.01 3.50
N VAL A 410 14.13 -4.17 3.68
CA VAL A 410 13.50 -4.60 4.93
C VAL A 410 14.24 -5.83 5.42
N TYR A 411 14.70 -5.78 6.66
CA TYR A 411 15.44 -6.86 7.31
C TYR A 411 14.68 -7.40 8.52
N THR A 412 14.61 -8.72 8.63
CA THR A 412 14.10 -9.40 9.82
C THR A 412 15.16 -10.34 10.37
N LEU A 413 15.58 -10.13 11.61
CA LEU A 413 16.36 -11.13 12.35
C LEU A 413 15.38 -12.16 12.93
N PHE A 414 15.52 -13.40 12.50
CA PHE A 414 14.84 -14.53 13.10
C PHE A 414 15.77 -15.20 14.09
N LEU A 415 15.45 -15.11 15.38
CA LEU A 415 16.10 -15.93 16.40
C LEU A 415 15.42 -17.30 16.46
N LEU A 416 16.16 -18.34 16.07
CA LEU A 416 15.65 -19.71 15.92
C LEU A 416 16.42 -20.68 16.79
N GLY A 417 16.06 -21.96 16.76
CA GLY A 417 16.63 -23.01 17.58
C GLY A 417 16.15 -22.97 19.03
N ASN A 418 17.04 -23.32 19.95
CA ASN A 418 16.84 -23.29 21.39
C ASN A 418 18.01 -22.54 22.07
N THR A 419 18.00 -22.43 23.40
CA THR A 419 19.04 -21.69 24.16
C THR A 419 20.48 -22.17 23.93
N THR A 420 20.69 -23.36 23.38
CA THR A 420 22.03 -23.90 23.04
C THR A 420 22.39 -23.74 21.56
N THR A 421 21.41 -23.69 20.67
CA THR A 421 21.63 -23.65 19.21
C THR A 421 21.29 -22.31 18.57
N VAL A 422 20.78 -21.34 19.34
CA VAL A 422 20.29 -20.05 18.83
C VAL A 422 21.31 -19.32 17.97
N ASN A 423 22.58 -19.31 18.36
CA ASN A 423 23.61 -18.62 17.60
C ASN A 423 23.76 -19.17 16.17
N SER A 424 23.72 -20.49 15.99
CA SER A 424 23.91 -21.14 14.68
C SER A 424 22.61 -21.35 13.89
N ALA A 425 21.46 -21.33 14.55
CA ALA A 425 20.14 -21.47 13.91
C ALA A 425 19.57 -20.14 13.39
N SER A 426 19.91 -19.02 14.04
CA SER A 426 19.33 -17.72 13.75
C SER A 426 19.83 -17.11 12.43
N ARG A 427 18.97 -16.33 11.75
CA ARG A 427 19.26 -15.76 10.44
C ARG A 427 18.75 -14.33 10.34
N LEU A 428 19.60 -13.43 9.87
CA LEU A 428 19.16 -12.14 9.34
C LEU A 428 18.72 -12.34 7.89
N ARG A 429 17.46 -12.03 7.59
CA ARG A 429 16.88 -12.16 6.25
C ARG A 429 16.54 -10.80 5.68
N THR A 430 16.88 -10.60 4.41
CA THR A 430 16.38 -9.50 3.58
C THR A 430 15.03 -9.90 2.99
N ASP A 431 13.95 -9.28 3.47
CA ASP A 431 12.57 -9.59 3.09
C ASP A 431 12.08 -8.78 1.87
N ARG A 432 12.83 -7.73 1.53
CA ARG A 432 12.66 -6.87 0.36
C ARG A 432 14.02 -6.45 -0.15
#